data_AF-A0A6L3KWL2-F1
#
_entry.id   AF-A0A6L3KWL2-F1
#
_cell.length_a   1.000
_cell.length_b   1.000
_cell.length_c   1.000
_cell.angle_alpha   90.00
_cell.angle_beta   90.00
_cell.angle_gamma   90.00
#
_symmetry.space_group_name_H-M   'P 1'
#
loop_
_entity.id
_entity.type
_entity.pdbx_description
1 polymer ?
#
loop_
_entity_poly.entity_id
_entity_poly.type
_entity_poly.pdbx_seq_one_letter_code
_entity_poly.pdbx_strand_id
1 'polypeptide(L)'
;MKTEQRLSGNMKPAETEDGINDAAGSAENTENKKKKVKEKRDSTISFRVSKSQREKITSLARECGMSLSDYVLSRAYEYEPKVRLTPEQEAVREQLVIARSDYAKYTSMLNAMSQDERRAIFRNQPWMIDALRLLGKTADMITRLIKKHFAPNRIPAVKTETVQETISETEKEEEPT
;
A
#
# COMPACT_ATOMS: atom_id res chain seq x y z
N MET A 1 -34.65 34.55 53.64
CA MET A 1 -33.84 35.69 53.16
C MET A 1 -32.85 35.11 52.13
N LYS A 2 -33.11 35.32 50.82
CA LYS A 2 -32.32 36.17 49.89
C LYS A 2 -30.85 35.71 49.79
N THR A 3 -30.21 35.42 48.65
CA THR A 3 -30.50 35.63 47.21
C THR A 3 -29.39 34.94 46.40
N GLU A 4 -29.68 34.56 45.16
CA GLU A 4 -28.72 34.19 44.12
C GLU A 4 -27.73 35.32 43.78
N GLN A 5 -26.56 34.99 43.24
CA GLN A 5 -25.95 35.78 42.16
C GLN A 5 -24.98 34.96 41.29
N ARG A 6 -25.33 34.86 40.00
CA ARG A 6 -24.47 34.49 38.86
C ARG A 6 -23.60 35.68 38.44
N LEU A 7 -22.52 35.37 37.71
CA LEU A 7 -21.78 36.10 36.64
C LEU A 7 -20.29 35.69 36.73
N SER A 8 -19.43 35.61 35.72
CA SER A 8 -19.42 35.82 34.26
C SER A 8 -17.97 35.54 33.80
N GLY A 9 -17.72 35.20 32.53
CA GLY A 9 -16.46 35.59 31.87
C GLY A 9 -15.69 34.51 31.12
N ASN A 10 -15.83 34.53 29.78
CA ASN A 10 -14.99 33.86 28.78
C ASN A 10 -13.49 34.20 28.91
N MET A 11 -12.61 33.24 28.56
CA MET A 11 -11.31 33.54 27.96
C MET A 11 -11.18 32.86 26.59
N LYS A 12 -10.93 33.68 25.55
CA LYS A 12 -10.46 33.31 24.21
C LYS A 12 -9.04 32.72 24.28
N PRO A 13 -8.62 31.87 23.32
CA PRO A 13 -7.24 31.82 22.88
C PRO A 13 -6.97 32.91 21.83
N ALA A 14 -5.83 33.58 21.97
CA ALA A 14 -5.34 34.58 21.04
C ALA A 14 -4.65 33.92 19.84
N GLU A 15 -4.98 34.38 18.65
CA GLU A 15 -4.16 34.21 17.45
C GLU A 15 -3.14 35.35 17.38
N THR A 16 -1.94 35.05 16.87
CA THR A 16 -1.05 36.06 16.30
C THR A 16 -0.18 35.37 15.24
N GLU A 17 -0.54 35.62 13.98
CA GLU A 17 0.34 35.59 12.80
C GLU A 17 1.46 36.66 13.02
N ASP A 18 2.64 36.70 12.41
CA ASP A 18 3.06 36.44 11.03
C ASP A 18 4.59 36.72 10.98
N GLY A 19 5.35 36.19 10.01
CA GLY A 19 6.70 36.74 9.73
C GLY A 19 7.81 35.87 9.11
N ILE A 20 7.64 35.38 7.86
CA ILE A 20 8.55 35.48 6.66
C ILE A 20 10.09 35.49 6.93
N ASN A 21 10.96 34.64 6.37
CA ASN A 21 11.42 34.62 4.96
C ASN A 21 12.33 33.42 4.62
N ASP A 22 12.07 32.84 3.43
CA ASP A 22 12.94 31.96 2.64
C ASP A 22 14.08 32.73 1.95
N ALA A 23 15.26 32.11 1.77
CA ALA A 23 16.02 32.03 0.50
C ALA A 23 17.48 31.54 0.69
N ALA A 24 18.00 30.94 -0.40
CA ALA A 24 19.33 30.34 -0.64
C ALA A 24 19.48 28.88 -0.15
N GLY A 25 19.38 27.82 -0.96
CA GLY A 25 19.55 27.68 -2.40
C GLY A 25 20.97 27.27 -2.75
N SER A 26 21.17 26.01 -3.19
CA SER A 26 21.75 25.66 -4.50
C SER A 26 22.25 24.21 -4.57
N ALA A 27 21.92 23.57 -5.70
CA ALA A 27 22.67 22.50 -6.39
C ALA A 27 22.92 21.19 -5.62
N GLU A 28 22.71 19.98 -6.14
CA GLU A 28 22.77 19.49 -7.50
C GLU A 28 22.27 18.03 -7.39
N ASN A 29 21.19 17.65 -8.07
CA ASN A 29 21.07 16.32 -8.68
C ASN A 29 19.90 16.29 -9.67
N THR A 30 20.03 17.02 -10.77
CA THR A 30 19.12 16.95 -11.91
C THR A 30 19.51 15.77 -12.81
N GLU A 31 19.59 14.56 -12.25
CA GLU A 31 19.75 13.35 -13.04
C GLU A 31 18.37 12.82 -13.48
N ASN A 32 18.01 13.15 -14.73
CA ASN A 32 17.22 12.32 -15.65
C ASN A 32 16.06 11.53 -15.03
N LYS A 33 15.00 12.24 -14.64
CA LYS A 33 13.69 11.62 -14.39
C LYS A 33 13.06 11.18 -15.72
N LYS A 34 13.55 10.07 -16.30
CA LYS A 34 12.89 9.36 -17.42
C LYS A 34 11.44 9.11 -17.00
N LYS A 35 10.51 9.91 -17.53
CA LYS A 35 9.07 9.72 -17.32
C LYS A 35 8.71 8.41 -18.02
N LYS A 36 8.54 7.33 -17.26
CA LYS A 36 7.95 6.09 -17.79
C LYS A 36 6.53 6.42 -18.24
N VAL A 37 6.33 6.54 -19.55
CA VAL A 37 4.98 6.67 -20.11
C VAL A 37 4.37 5.28 -20.05
N LYS A 38 3.34 5.12 -19.23
CA LYS A 38 2.52 3.90 -19.24
C LYS A 38 1.59 4.00 -20.45
N GLU A 39 1.69 3.04 -21.36
CA GLU A 39 0.78 2.95 -22.50
C GLU A 39 -0.67 2.92 -21.99
N LYS A 40 -1.51 3.75 -22.61
CA LYS A 40 -2.91 3.94 -22.23
C LYS A 40 -3.76 2.86 -22.91
N ARG A 41 -4.81 2.40 -22.24
CA ARG A 41 -5.80 1.48 -22.84
C ARG A 41 -6.76 2.29 -23.72
N ASP A 42 -6.39 2.50 -24.97
CA ASP A 42 -7.15 3.26 -25.97
C ASP A 42 -7.95 2.36 -26.93
N SER A 43 -7.49 1.13 -27.13
CA SER A 43 -8.12 0.14 -28.00
C SER A 43 -9.27 -0.59 -27.30
N THR A 44 -10.43 -0.65 -27.96
CA THR A 44 -11.63 -1.32 -27.43
C THR A 44 -11.85 -2.66 -28.11
N ILE A 45 -12.07 -3.71 -27.30
CA ILE A 45 -12.51 -5.02 -27.78
C ILE A 45 -13.96 -5.21 -27.36
N SER A 46 -14.85 -5.51 -28.30
CA SER A 46 -16.27 -5.72 -28.04
C SER A 46 -16.72 -7.10 -28.51
N PHE A 47 -17.60 -7.74 -27.73
CA PHE A 47 -18.14 -9.06 -28.00
C PHE A 47 -19.64 -9.06 -27.74
N ARG A 48 -20.40 -9.78 -28.57
CA ARG A 48 -21.81 -10.08 -28.29
C ARG A 48 -21.89 -11.34 -27.43
N VAL A 49 -22.59 -11.24 -26.31
CA VAL A 49 -22.81 -12.33 -25.36
C VAL A 49 -24.30 -12.46 -25.05
N SER A 50 -24.73 -13.67 -24.66
CA SER A 50 -26.08 -13.86 -24.15
C SER A 50 -26.25 -13.18 -22.78
N LYS A 51 -27.51 -12.95 -22.36
CA LYS A 51 -27.81 -12.40 -21.03
C LYS A 51 -27.23 -13.29 -19.92
N SER A 52 -27.44 -14.61 -20.01
CA SER A 52 -26.95 -15.58 -19.05
C SER A 52 -25.41 -15.64 -18.97
N GLN A 53 -24.71 -15.53 -20.10
CA GLN A 53 -23.25 -15.45 -20.13
C GLN A 53 -22.75 -14.19 -19.43
N ARG A 54 -23.36 -13.04 -19.72
CA ARG A 54 -22.99 -11.76 -19.10
C ARG A 54 -23.18 -11.80 -17.59
N GLU A 55 -24.30 -12.32 -17.10
CA GLU A 55 -24.58 -12.46 -15.67
C GLU A 55 -23.55 -13.36 -14.98
N LYS A 56 -23.23 -14.51 -15.58
CA LYS A 56 -22.24 -15.44 -15.03
C LYS A 56 -20.85 -14.80 -14.92
N ILE A 57 -20.37 -14.13 -15.97
CA ILE A 57 -19.07 -13.45 -15.95
C ILE A 57 -19.08 -12.30 -14.94
N THR A 58 -20.20 -11.58 -14.82
CA THR A 58 -20.34 -10.49 -13.83
C THR A 58 -20.28 -11.02 -12.40
N SER A 59 -20.90 -12.16 -12.11
CA SER A 59 -20.82 -12.82 -10.79
C SER A 59 -19.37 -13.17 -10.46
N LEU A 60 -18.68 -13.87 -11.37
CA LEU A 60 -17.28 -14.28 -11.19
C LEU A 60 -16.35 -13.08 -10.97
N ALA A 61 -16.53 -12.01 -11.75
CA ALA A 61 -15.75 -10.78 -11.59
C ALA A 61 -15.99 -10.14 -10.22
N ARG A 62 -17.25 -10.08 -9.77
CA ARG A 62 -17.62 -9.53 -8.44
C ARG A 62 -17.04 -10.37 -7.30
N GLU A 63 -17.12 -11.70 -7.40
CA GLU A 63 -16.51 -12.63 -6.45
C GLU A 63 -15.00 -12.42 -6.35
N CYS A 64 -14.33 -12.12 -7.47
CA CYS A 64 -12.90 -11.80 -7.48
C CYS A 64 -12.58 -10.33 -7.11
N GLY A 65 -13.59 -9.49 -6.89
CA GLY A 65 -13.41 -8.06 -6.63
C GLY A 65 -12.85 -7.26 -7.81
N MET A 66 -13.06 -7.72 -9.04
CA MET A 66 -12.55 -7.10 -10.26
C MET A 66 -13.66 -6.49 -11.10
N SER A 67 -13.30 -5.52 -11.96
CA SER A 67 -14.19 -5.05 -13.02
C SER A 67 -14.40 -6.16 -14.07
N LEU A 68 -15.49 -6.09 -14.82
CA LEU A 68 -15.77 -7.08 -15.89
C LEU A 68 -14.65 -7.11 -16.93
N SER A 69 -14.14 -5.94 -17.34
CA SER A 69 -13.07 -5.81 -18.32
C SER A 69 -11.75 -6.35 -17.78
N ASP A 70 -11.37 -6.01 -16.55
CA ASP A 70 -10.12 -6.53 -15.97
C ASP A 70 -10.19 -8.04 -15.71
N TYR A 71 -11.36 -8.59 -15.35
CA TYR A 71 -11.54 -10.03 -15.19
C TYR A 71 -11.35 -10.79 -16.51
N VAL A 72 -12.03 -10.35 -17.58
CA VAL A 72 -11.91 -10.97 -18.91
C VAL A 72 -10.49 -10.84 -19.44
N LEU A 73 -9.89 -9.65 -19.33
CA LEU A 73 -8.51 -9.42 -19.73
C LEU A 73 -7.55 -10.33 -18.96
N SER A 74 -7.74 -10.46 -17.65
CA SER A 74 -6.93 -11.35 -16.82
C SER A 74 -7.00 -12.81 -17.28
N ARG A 75 -8.20 -13.32 -17.54
CA ARG A 75 -8.39 -14.69 -18.05
C ARG A 75 -7.77 -14.87 -19.44
N ALA A 76 -7.83 -13.86 -20.30
CA ALA A 76 -7.24 -13.89 -21.64
C ALA A 76 -5.69 -13.96 -21.61
N TYR A 77 -5.06 -13.44 -20.55
CA TYR A 77 -3.63 -13.56 -20.29
C TYR A 77 -3.28 -14.79 -19.44
N GLU A 78 -4.15 -15.81 -19.42
CA GLU A 78 -3.98 -17.06 -18.67
C GLU A 78 -3.85 -16.89 -17.15
N TYR A 79 -4.13 -15.70 -16.62
CA TYR A 79 -4.18 -15.49 -15.18
C TYR A 79 -5.52 -16.00 -14.64
N GLU A 80 -5.48 -16.61 -13.45
CA GLU A 80 -6.66 -17.04 -12.70
C GLU A 80 -6.87 -16.09 -11.50
N PRO A 81 -7.81 -15.12 -11.63
CA PRO A 81 -8.18 -14.27 -10.50
C PRO A 81 -8.65 -15.11 -9.32
N LYS A 82 -8.14 -14.75 -8.14
CA LYS A 82 -8.52 -15.37 -6.87
C LYS A 82 -9.83 -14.77 -6.41
N VAL A 83 -10.72 -15.61 -5.89
CA VAL A 83 -11.93 -15.16 -5.22
C VAL A 83 -11.53 -14.34 -3.99
N ARG A 84 -12.29 -13.28 -3.70
CA ARG A 84 -12.14 -12.49 -2.48
C ARG A 84 -12.31 -13.39 -1.26
N LEU A 85 -11.66 -12.98 -0.18
CA LEU A 85 -11.84 -13.66 1.09
C LEU A 85 -13.30 -13.56 1.55
N THR A 86 -13.79 -14.64 2.14
CA THR A 86 -15.05 -14.60 2.86
C THR A 86 -14.90 -13.72 4.12
N PRO A 87 -16.00 -13.20 4.68
CA PRO A 87 -15.94 -12.39 5.90
C PRO A 87 -15.22 -13.10 7.06
N GLU A 88 -15.41 -14.41 7.20
CA GLU A 88 -14.70 -15.23 8.19
C GLU A 88 -13.18 -15.24 7.96
N GLN A 89 -12.75 -15.35 6.70
CA GLN A 89 -11.33 -15.30 6.34
C GLN A 89 -10.75 -13.90 6.51
N GLU A 90 -11.54 -12.85 6.27
CA GLU A 90 -11.15 -11.46 6.57
C GLU A 90 -10.95 -11.26 8.09
N ALA A 91 -11.80 -11.83 8.94
CA ALA A 91 -11.60 -11.78 10.39
C ALA A 91 -10.28 -12.47 10.81
N VAL A 92 -9.97 -13.64 10.24
CA VAL A 92 -8.68 -14.32 10.48
C VAL A 92 -7.50 -13.46 10.02
N ARG A 93 -7.64 -12.75 8.89
CA ARG A 93 -6.63 -11.78 8.42
C ARG A 93 -6.40 -10.67 9.43
N GLU A 94 -7.46 -10.10 9.99
CA GLU A 94 -7.36 -9.04 10.99
C GLU A 94 -6.65 -9.52 12.25
N GLN A 95 -6.98 -10.73 12.73
CA GLN A 95 -6.27 -11.35 13.84
C GLN A 95 -4.77 -11.51 13.55
N LEU A 96 -4.41 -11.89 12.33
CA LEU A 96 -3.01 -11.98 11.92
C LEU A 96 -2.30 -10.62 11.90
N VAL A 97 -3.01 -9.54 11.51
CA VAL A 97 -2.49 -8.17 11.57
C VAL A 97 -2.27 -7.73 13.02
N ILE A 98 -3.20 -8.07 13.92
CA ILE A 98 -3.07 -7.80 15.36
C ILE A 98 -1.87 -8.55 15.92
N ALA A 99 -1.74 -9.85 15.63
CA ALA A 99 -0.59 -10.67 16.06
C ALA A 99 0.76 -10.09 15.58
N ARG A 100 0.82 -9.55 14.35
CA ARG A 100 2.00 -8.82 13.86
C ARG A 100 2.30 -7.58 14.71
N SER A 101 1.27 -6.82 15.08
CA SER A 101 1.42 -5.63 15.92
C SER A 101 1.92 -6.00 17.33
N ASP A 102 1.41 -7.10 17.90
CA ASP A 102 1.82 -7.57 19.22
C ASP A 102 3.26 -8.05 19.19
N TYR A 103 3.68 -8.76 18.13
CA TYR A 103 5.08 -9.10 17.94
C TYR A 103 5.98 -7.86 17.94
N ALA A 104 5.61 -6.79 17.23
CA ALA A 104 6.36 -5.54 17.25
C ALA A 104 6.42 -4.92 18.66
N LYS A 105 5.31 -4.94 19.42
CA LYS A 105 5.29 -4.49 20.83
C LYS A 105 6.22 -5.32 21.70
N TYR A 106 6.20 -6.65 21.58
CA TYR A 106 7.09 -7.54 22.31
C TYR A 106 8.56 -7.23 22.03
N THR A 107 8.93 -7.01 20.76
CA THR A 107 10.30 -6.60 20.42
C THR A 107 10.68 -5.25 21.04
N SER A 108 9.76 -4.29 21.07
CA SER A 108 9.97 -3.00 21.74
C SER A 108 10.17 -3.15 23.25
N MET A 109 9.35 -3.97 23.92
CA MET A 109 9.49 -4.25 25.36
C MET A 109 10.81 -4.96 25.67
N LEU A 110 11.23 -5.92 24.82
CA LEU A 110 12.53 -6.58 24.94
C LEU A 110 13.70 -5.60 24.83
N ASN A 111 13.59 -4.61 23.94
CA ASN A 111 14.60 -3.56 23.77
C ASN A 111 14.65 -2.59 24.95
N ALA A 112 13.49 -2.30 25.57
CA ALA A 112 13.39 -1.42 26.73
C ALA A 112 13.83 -2.08 28.06
N MET A 113 13.81 -3.42 28.15
CA MET A 113 14.29 -4.16 29.34
C MET A 113 15.79 -3.99 29.57
N SER A 114 16.20 -4.05 30.85
CA SER A 114 17.60 -4.02 31.26
C SER A 114 18.36 -5.24 30.74
N GLN A 115 19.69 -5.14 30.63
CA GLN A 115 20.51 -6.22 30.07
C GLN A 115 20.47 -7.48 30.93
N ASP A 116 20.36 -7.35 32.26
CA ASP A 116 20.34 -8.49 33.18
C ASP A 116 19.04 -9.28 33.14
N GLU A 117 17.90 -8.59 33.02
CA GLU A 117 16.59 -9.21 32.80
C GLU A 117 16.55 -9.94 31.46
N ARG A 118 17.08 -9.31 30.40
CA ARG A 118 17.18 -9.94 29.08
C ARG A 118 18.04 -11.20 29.14
N ARG A 119 19.22 -11.15 29.79
CA ARG A 119 20.09 -12.33 30.00
C ARG A 119 19.41 -13.42 30.83
N ALA A 120 18.54 -13.07 31.78
CA ALA A 120 17.79 -14.04 32.56
C ALA A 120 16.76 -14.80 31.70
N ILE A 121 16.05 -14.09 30.80
CA ILE A 121 15.08 -14.69 29.88
C ILE A 121 15.78 -15.63 28.88
N PHE A 122 16.91 -15.20 28.31
CA PHE A 122 17.64 -15.97 27.28
C PHE A 122 18.65 -16.99 27.85
N ARG A 123 18.69 -17.20 29.17
CA ARG A 123 19.66 -18.11 29.80
C ARG A 123 19.42 -19.59 29.48
N ASN A 124 18.18 -19.97 29.17
CA ASN A 124 17.83 -21.33 28.78
C ASN A 124 18.06 -21.54 27.27
N GLN A 125 19.26 -22.01 26.92
CA GLN A 125 19.66 -22.22 25.52
C GLN A 125 18.78 -23.23 24.76
N PRO A 126 18.43 -24.42 25.31
CA PRO A 126 17.50 -25.34 24.64
C PRO A 126 16.16 -24.68 24.30
N TRP A 127 15.56 -23.99 25.26
CA TRP A 127 14.29 -23.29 25.04
C TRP A 127 14.41 -22.22 23.96
N MET A 128 15.50 -21.44 23.95
CA MET A 128 15.73 -20.40 22.94
C MET A 128 15.79 -20.97 21.53
N ILE A 129 16.53 -22.07 21.33
CA ILE A 129 16.67 -22.71 20.01
C ILE A 129 15.31 -23.20 19.52
N ASP A 130 14.51 -23.82 20.38
CA ASP A 130 13.19 -24.33 20.01
C ASP A 130 12.19 -23.20 19.75
N ALA A 131 12.24 -22.12 20.54
CA ALA A 131 11.44 -20.91 20.30
C ALA A 131 11.76 -20.28 18.94
N LEU A 132 13.05 -20.14 18.60
CA LEU A 132 13.47 -19.61 17.30
C LEU A 132 13.02 -20.51 16.13
N ARG A 133 13.11 -21.84 16.28
CA ARG A 133 12.59 -22.78 15.28
C ARG A 133 11.08 -22.65 15.08
N LEU A 134 10.32 -22.56 16.18
CA LEU A 134 8.87 -22.41 16.12
C LEU A 134 8.48 -21.08 15.47
N LEU A 135 9.21 -20.00 15.79
CA LEU A 135 9.01 -18.70 15.19
C LEU A 135 9.27 -18.73 13.68
N GLY A 136 10.38 -19.36 13.24
CA GLY A 136 10.70 -19.53 11.83
C GLY A 136 9.61 -20.29 11.06
N LYS A 137 9.16 -21.44 11.59
CA LYS A 137 8.07 -22.24 11.00
C LYS A 137 6.78 -21.44 10.87
N THR A 138 6.43 -20.70 11.92
CA THR A 138 5.22 -19.84 11.94
C THR A 138 5.33 -18.72 10.91
N ALA A 139 6.49 -18.05 10.84
CA ALA A 139 6.74 -16.99 9.85
C ALA A 139 6.65 -17.51 8.41
N ASP A 140 7.18 -18.70 8.13
CA ASP A 140 7.07 -19.34 6.81
C ASP A 140 5.62 -19.67 6.45
N MET A 141 4.86 -20.23 7.39
CA MET A 141 3.45 -20.54 7.21
C MET A 141 2.64 -19.28 6.88
N ILE A 142 2.83 -18.23 7.67
CA ILE A 142 2.19 -16.93 7.47
C ILE A 142 2.56 -16.34 6.11
N THR A 143 3.84 -16.39 5.73
CA THR A 143 4.32 -15.87 4.44
C THR A 143 3.66 -16.60 3.27
N ARG A 144 3.53 -17.93 3.35
CA ARG A 144 2.83 -18.73 2.32
C ARG A 144 1.36 -18.34 2.23
N LEU A 145 0.70 -18.17 3.38
CA LEU A 145 -0.70 -17.79 3.44
C LEU A 145 -0.92 -16.38 2.85
N ILE A 146 -0.04 -15.43 3.17
CA ILE A 146 -0.07 -14.08 2.60
C ILE A 146 0.11 -14.10 1.08
N LYS A 147 1.14 -14.80 0.58
CA LYS A 147 1.39 -14.91 -0.86
C LYS A 147 0.22 -15.56 -1.61
N LYS A 148 -0.39 -16.58 -0.99
CA LYS A 148 -1.48 -17.33 -1.61
C LYS A 148 -2.79 -16.55 -1.61
N HIS A 149 -3.20 -15.97 -0.49
CA HIS A 149 -4.56 -15.44 -0.31
C HIS A 149 -4.65 -13.92 -0.22
N PHE A 150 -3.64 -13.22 0.31
CA PHE A 150 -3.73 -11.76 0.53
C PHE A 150 -3.11 -10.92 -0.58
N ALA A 151 -2.32 -11.53 -1.48
CA ALA A 151 -1.81 -10.81 -2.64
C ALA A 151 -2.98 -10.34 -3.53
N PRO A 152 -3.04 -9.05 -3.89
CA PRO A 152 -4.12 -8.53 -4.73
C PRO A 152 -4.14 -9.24 -6.09
N ASN A 153 -5.32 -9.34 -6.70
CA ASN A 153 -5.44 -9.91 -8.03
C ASN A 153 -4.63 -9.10 -9.04
N ARG A 154 -3.76 -9.79 -9.77
CA ARG A 154 -2.89 -9.15 -10.76
C ARG A 154 -3.73 -8.72 -11.95
N ILE A 155 -3.73 -7.43 -12.23
CA ILE A 155 -4.23 -6.89 -13.49
C ILE A 155 -3.06 -6.90 -14.48
N PRO A 156 -3.21 -7.47 -15.70
CA PRO A 156 -2.17 -7.45 -16.70
C PRO A 156 -1.61 -6.04 -16.89
N ALA A 157 -0.29 -5.92 -16.66
CA ALA A 157 0.40 -4.64 -16.77
C ALA A 157 0.64 -4.32 -18.24
N VAL A 158 0.40 -3.07 -18.59
CA VAL A 158 0.77 -2.55 -19.91
C VAL A 158 2.29 -2.38 -19.95
N LYS A 159 2.92 -2.71 -21.08
CA LYS A 159 4.37 -2.53 -21.25
C LYS A 159 4.70 -1.05 -21.11
N THR A 160 5.74 -0.72 -20.34
CA THR A 160 6.24 0.65 -20.25
C THR A 160 7.36 0.80 -21.26
N GLU A 161 7.12 1.55 -22.32
CA GLU A 161 8.17 1.96 -23.24
C GLU A 161 8.81 3.26 -22.73
N THR A 162 10.14 3.26 -22.62
CA THR A 162 10.93 4.47 -22.35
C THR A 162 11.05 5.25 -23.65
N VAL A 163 10.24 6.29 -23.82
CA VAL A 163 10.36 7.22 -24.94
C VAL A 163 11.58 8.13 -24.70
N GLN A 164 12.54 8.10 -25.61
CA GLN A 164 13.56 9.15 -25.76
C GLN A 164 12.99 10.17 -26.73
N GLU A 165 12.52 11.33 -26.25
CA GLU A 165 12.27 12.49 -27.11
C GLU A 165 13.62 13.09 -27.50
N THR A 166 14.11 12.74 -28.68
CA THR A 166 15.08 13.57 -29.41
C THR A 166 14.28 14.64 -30.14
N ILE A 167 14.16 15.82 -29.53
CA ILE A 167 13.70 17.02 -30.24
C ILE A 167 14.90 17.48 -31.05
N SER A 168 14.84 17.28 -32.37
CA SER A 168 15.76 17.86 -33.35
C SER A 168 15.52 19.36 -33.43
N GLU A 169 16.47 20.15 -32.94
CA GLU A 169 16.61 21.57 -33.22
C GLU A 169 16.88 21.75 -34.73
N THR A 170 16.04 22.52 -35.41
CA THR A 170 16.40 23.14 -36.69
C THR A 170 16.54 24.64 -36.45
N GLU A 171 17.78 25.10 -36.51
CA GLU A 171 18.22 26.48 -36.62
C GLU A 171 17.53 27.23 -37.77
N LYS A 172 17.27 28.53 -37.55
CA LYS A 172 17.75 29.63 -38.42
C LYS A 172 17.41 30.99 -37.81
N GLU A 173 18.43 31.62 -37.26
CA GLU A 173 18.55 33.06 -37.01
C GLU A 173 19.32 33.69 -38.21
N GLU A 174 18.89 34.87 -38.66
CA GLU A 174 19.66 35.98 -39.32
C GLU A 174 18.60 36.91 -39.98
N GLU A 175 18.11 37.98 -39.36
CA GLU A 175 18.68 39.31 -39.02
C GLU A 175 18.02 40.43 -39.90
N PRO A 176 18.01 41.70 -39.45
CA PRO A 176 16.91 42.64 -39.68
C PRO A 176 17.17 43.67 -40.81
N THR A 177 16.12 44.36 -41.25
CA THR A 177 16.22 45.67 -41.92
C THR A 177 15.02 46.54 -41.58
#